data_AF-A0A2G6KMP2-F1
#
_entry.id   AF-A0A2G6KMP2-F1
#
_cell.length_a   1.000
_cell.length_b   1.000
_cell.length_c   1.000
_cell.angle_alpha   90.00
_cell.angle_beta   90.00
_cell.angle_gamma   90.00
#
_symmetry.space_group_name_H-M   'P 1'
#
loop_
_entity.id
_entity.type
_entity.pdbx_description
1 polymer ?
#
loop_
_entity_poly.entity_id
_entity_poly.type
_entity_poly.pdbx_seq_one_letter_code
_entity_poly.pdbx_strand_id
1 'polypeptide(L)'
;MYKSGWMGEKWRLLGILLLGAVSGLLSGQWLLCFLICISCYALWHLKQLRRVEQWLRHQGGEDSAPVAFGLWNELINHIYRLHKRHDKILQHQNKLAQRFEQTAQATPDATIVIGQHGDIRWANTAAERYIGIRNPGDIGVRLTNLIRDPEFAQFINQASADSSININSPVDSNTHLNVRMVPYRDGEYLLTARDISELIRADAMRRDFISNASHELKTPLTVMMGYLELLESEPGIAED
;
A
#
# COMPACT_ATOMS: atom_id res chain seq x y z
N MET A 1 24.84 26.15 20.21
CA MET A 1 24.50 27.39 20.96
C MET A 1 24.00 28.44 19.98
N TYR A 2 22.69 28.60 19.88
CA TYR A 2 22.05 29.59 18.99
C TYR A 2 22.18 30.98 19.63
N LYS A 3 22.90 31.91 19.00
CA LYS A 3 22.87 33.33 19.41
C LYS A 3 21.49 33.87 19.09
N SER A 4 20.64 33.89 20.11
CA SER A 4 19.28 34.42 20.08
C SER A 4 19.19 35.72 19.27
N GLY A 5 18.36 35.71 18.22
CA GLY A 5 18.07 36.87 17.37
C GLY A 5 17.60 38.12 18.14
N TRP A 6 17.28 37.96 19.43
CA TRP A 6 17.01 39.05 20.36
C TRP A 6 18.17 40.02 20.55
N MET A 7 19.42 39.56 20.44
CA MET A 7 20.57 40.46 20.61
C MET A 7 20.61 41.50 19.48
N GLY A 8 20.34 41.07 18.24
CA GLY A 8 20.28 41.96 17.08
C GLY A 8 19.12 42.96 17.16
N GLU A 9 17.99 42.54 17.70
CA GLU A 9 16.82 43.43 17.87
C GLU A 9 17.05 44.48 18.95
N LYS A 10 17.71 44.11 20.06
CA LYS A 10 18.11 45.05 21.11
C LYS A 10 19.05 46.13 20.58
N TRP A 11 20.04 45.77 19.75
CA TRP A 11 20.95 46.75 19.13
C TRP A 11 20.24 47.70 18.16
N ARG A 12 19.20 47.23 17.45
CA ARG A 12 18.39 48.09 16.57
C ARG A 12 17.54 49.07 17.35
N LEU A 13 16.86 48.61 18.41
CA LEU A 13 16.09 49.49 19.29
C LEU A 13 16.99 50.54 19.94
N LEU A 14 18.19 50.14 20.37
CA LEU A 14 19.18 51.04 20.95
C LEU A 14 19.69 52.07 19.92
N GLY A 15 19.92 51.64 18.68
CA GLY A 15 20.26 52.53 17.56
C GLY A 15 19.16 53.55 17.26
N ILE A 16 17.89 53.13 17.24
CA ILE A 16 16.74 54.01 17.00
C ILE A 16 16.57 55.02 18.15
N LEU A 17 16.75 54.59 19.40
CA LEU A 17 16.72 55.46 20.56
C LEU A 17 17.83 56.51 20.51
N LEU A 18 19.05 56.12 20.12
CA LEU A 18 20.17 57.06 19.93
C LEU A 18 19.90 58.06 18.81
N LEU A 19 19.34 57.59 17.68
CA LEU A 19 19.01 58.44 16.53
C LEU A 19 17.92 59.46 16.88
N GLY A 20 16.90 59.03 17.63
CA GLY A 20 15.86 59.90 18.18
C GLY A 20 16.40 60.92 19.17
N ALA A 21 17.32 60.51 20.06
CA ALA A 21 17.96 61.39 21.04
C ALA A 21 18.84 62.46 20.38
N VAL A 22 19.67 62.09 19.40
CA VAL A 22 20.51 63.03 18.64
C VAL A 22 19.66 64.03 17.85
N SER A 23 18.61 63.54 17.18
CA SER A 23 17.69 64.39 16.42
C SER A 23 16.90 65.34 17.33
N GLY A 24 16.50 64.88 18.51
CA GLY A 24 15.84 65.69 19.53
C GLY A 24 16.73 66.81 20.09
N LEU A 25 18.01 66.52 20.30
CA LEU A 25 19.03 67.50 20.71
C LEU A 25 19.22 68.62 19.68
N LEU A 26 19.20 68.29 18.38
CA LEU A 26 19.37 69.25 17.28
C LEU A 26 18.13 70.12 17.04
N SER A 27 16.92 69.53 17.15
CA SER A 27 15.67 70.20 16.79
C SER A 27 14.96 70.88 17.98
N GLY A 28 15.34 70.57 19.22
CA GLY A 28 14.65 71.02 20.44
C GLY A 28 13.27 70.38 20.68
N GLN A 29 12.75 69.60 19.72
CA GLN A 29 11.43 68.95 19.78
C GLN A 29 11.54 67.43 19.90
N TRP A 30 11.96 66.97 21.08
CA TRP A 30 12.20 65.57 21.42
C TRP A 30 11.02 64.65 21.09
N LEU A 31 9.81 65.09 21.41
CA LEU A 31 8.60 64.25 21.32
C LEU A 31 8.25 63.88 19.87
N LEU A 32 8.43 64.82 18.92
CA LEU A 32 8.18 64.55 17.50
C LEU A 32 9.24 63.63 16.89
N CYS A 33 10.51 63.81 17.24
CA CYS A 33 11.59 62.94 16.74
C CYS A 33 11.39 61.49 17.18
N PHE A 34 11.05 61.25 18.45
CA PHE A 34 10.76 59.90 18.94
C PHE A 34 9.51 59.30 18.28
N LEU A 35 8.44 60.08 18.10
CA LEU A 35 7.24 59.63 17.40
C LEU A 35 7.57 59.18 15.97
N ILE A 36 8.31 59.99 15.21
CA ILE A 36 8.69 59.66 13.82
C ILE A 36 9.52 58.37 13.79
N CYS A 37 10.54 58.24 14.65
CA CYS A 37 11.37 57.05 14.73
C CYS A 37 10.55 55.78 15.03
N ILE A 38 9.62 55.86 16.00
CA ILE A 38 8.75 54.73 16.36
C ILE A 38 7.79 54.41 15.22
N SER A 39 7.18 55.41 14.58
CA SER A 39 6.28 55.21 13.43
C SER A 39 7.00 54.57 12.24
N CYS A 40 8.21 55.01 11.90
CA CYS A 40 9.02 54.39 10.84
C CYS A 40 9.36 52.93 11.16
N TYR A 41 9.72 52.65 12.43
CA TYR A 41 10.00 51.28 12.86
C TYR A 41 8.75 50.39 12.79
N ALA A 42 7.60 50.88 13.25
CA ALA A 42 6.34 50.17 13.19
C ALA A 42 5.90 49.88 11.74
N LEU A 43 6.06 50.85 10.83
CA LEU A 43 5.79 50.66 9.41
C LEU A 43 6.71 49.60 8.77
N TRP A 44 8.00 49.60 9.13
CA TRP A 44 8.94 48.58 8.68
C TRP A 44 8.51 47.18 9.15
N HIS A 45 8.11 47.06 10.41
CA HIS A 45 7.63 45.81 11.00
C HIS A 45 6.33 45.30 10.35
N LEU A 46 5.38 46.20 10.07
CA LEU A 46 4.14 45.88 9.36
C LEU A 46 4.41 45.42 7.91
N LYS A 47 5.37 46.04 7.23
CA LYS A 47 5.79 45.62 5.88
C LYS A 47 6.40 44.22 5.91
N GLN A 48 7.21 43.91 6.93
CA GLN A 48 7.80 42.58 7.10
C GLN A 48 6.72 41.53 7.42
N LEU A 49 5.75 41.86 8.26
CA LEU A 49 4.61 40.98 8.57
C LEU A 49 3.79 40.67 7.31
N ARG A 50 3.45 41.69 6.51
CA ARG A 50 2.75 41.50 5.23
C ARG A 50 3.53 40.63 4.25
N ARG A 51 4.86 40.78 4.19
CA ARG A 51 5.73 39.94 3.36
C ARG A 51 5.69 38.46 3.79
N VAL A 52 5.75 38.19 5.09
CA VAL A 52 5.66 36.82 5.63
C VAL A 52 4.27 36.24 5.42
N GLU A 53 3.21 37.02 5.65
CA GLU A 53 1.84 36.61 5.39
C GLU A 53 1.63 36.28 3.91
N GLN A 54 2.10 37.14 3.01
CA GLN A 54 1.99 36.91 1.58
C GLN A 54 2.74 35.64 1.16
N TRP A 55 3.94 35.42 1.70
CA TRP A 55 4.71 34.19 1.47
C TRP A 55 3.96 32.94 1.99
N LEU A 56 3.41 33.00 3.20
CA LEU A 56 2.60 31.92 3.77
C LEU A 56 1.33 31.63 2.96
N ARG A 57 0.68 32.68 2.43
CA ARG A 57 -0.55 32.55 1.64
C ARG A 57 -0.31 32.07 0.21
N HIS A 58 0.81 32.46 -0.43
CA HIS A 58 0.99 32.25 -1.87
C HIS A 58 1.67 30.94 -2.26
N GLN A 59 2.48 30.30 -1.40
CA GLN A 59 3.00 28.93 -1.57
C GLN A 59 4.06 28.66 -0.49
N GLY A 60 3.61 28.29 0.71
CA GLY A 60 4.43 28.16 1.90
C GLY A 60 5.49 27.04 1.92
N GLY A 61 6.08 26.64 0.78
CA GLY A 61 7.02 25.51 0.76
C GLY A 61 8.00 25.43 -0.43
N GLU A 62 7.65 25.92 -1.62
CA GLU A 62 8.49 25.78 -2.81
C GLU A 62 9.51 26.92 -2.98
N ASP A 63 9.11 28.16 -2.70
CA ASP A 63 10.01 29.31 -2.76
C ASP A 63 10.82 29.46 -1.47
N SER A 64 12.12 29.70 -1.66
CA SER A 64 13.08 29.92 -0.57
C SER A 64 12.55 30.96 0.41
N ALA A 65 12.59 30.64 1.71
CA ALA A 65 12.04 31.51 2.74
C ALA A 65 12.64 32.94 2.63
N PRO A 66 11.82 34.00 2.78
CA PRO A 66 12.30 35.37 2.58
C PRO A 66 13.42 35.69 3.56
N VAL A 67 14.55 36.19 3.04
CA VAL A 67 15.70 36.58 3.85
C VAL A 67 15.27 37.70 4.79
N ALA A 68 15.30 37.42 6.09
CA ALA A 68 15.06 38.40 7.14
C ALA A 68 16.26 38.46 8.08
N PHE A 69 16.30 39.46 8.94
CA PHE A 69 17.37 39.64 9.92
C PHE A 69 16.82 39.50 11.33
N GLY A 70 17.61 38.94 12.24
CA GLY A 70 17.26 38.84 13.67
C GLY A 70 16.13 37.83 13.95
N LEU A 71 15.22 38.19 14.84
CA LEU A 71 14.10 37.33 15.30
C LEU A 71 13.22 36.84 14.13
N TRP A 72 12.98 37.70 13.13
CA TRP A 72 12.20 37.34 11.95
C TRP A 72 12.84 36.21 11.16
N ASN A 73 14.17 36.17 11.07
CA ASN A 73 14.86 35.07 10.39
C ASN A 73 14.65 33.74 11.13
N GLU A 74 14.72 33.75 12.45
CA GLU A 74 14.52 32.55 13.27
C GLU A 74 13.09 32.02 13.14
N LEU A 75 12.10 32.92 13.23
CA LEU A 75 10.69 32.59 13.14
C LEU A 75 10.32 32.06 11.75
N ILE A 76 10.74 32.74 10.68
CA ILE A 76 10.52 32.31 9.30
C ILE A 76 11.18 30.95 9.05
N ASN A 77 12.44 30.77 9.47
CA ASN A 77 13.13 29.48 9.31
C ASN A 77 12.53 28.36 10.15
N HIS A 78 11.92 28.66 11.30
CA HIS A 78 11.19 27.67 12.08
C HIS A 78 9.93 27.21 11.35
N ILE A 79 9.12 28.16 10.87
CA ILE A 79 7.90 27.86 10.12
C ILE A 79 8.22 27.11 8.82
N TYR A 80 9.24 27.56 8.07
CA TYR A 80 9.71 26.89 6.86
C TYR A 80 10.11 25.43 7.14
N ARG A 81 10.84 25.18 8.24
CA ARG A 81 11.23 23.81 8.63
C ARG A 81 10.05 22.95 9.03
N LEU A 82 9.02 23.51 9.67
CA LEU A 82 7.79 22.78 9.99
C LEU A 82 7.02 22.39 8.74
N HIS A 83 6.83 23.31 7.79
CA HIS A 83 6.14 23.03 6.53
C HIS A 83 6.87 21.96 5.72
N LYS A 84 8.19 22.13 5.54
CA LYS A 84 9.02 21.15 4.80
C LYS A 84 9.05 19.77 5.46
N ARG A 85 8.91 19.68 6.78
CA ARG A 85 8.75 18.39 7.49
C ARG A 85 7.41 17.76 7.17
N HIS A 86 6.34 18.54 7.18
CA HIS A 86 5.00 18.07 6.84
C HIS A 86 4.95 17.51 5.41
N ASP A 87 5.51 18.24 4.44
CA ASP A 87 5.57 17.79 3.04
C ASP A 87 6.36 16.49 2.90
N LYS A 88 7.50 16.39 3.57
CA LYS A 88 8.31 15.16 3.59
C LYS A 88 7.55 13.98 4.19
N ILE A 89 6.77 14.19 5.25
CA ILE A 89 5.97 13.15 5.88
C ILE A 89 4.89 12.67 4.90
N LEU A 90 4.14 13.59 4.28
CA LEU A 90 3.11 13.24 3.30
C LEU A 90 3.71 12.49 2.09
N GLN A 91 4.83 12.96 1.56
CA GLN A 91 5.54 12.28 0.47
C GLN A 91 6.00 10.87 0.88
N HIS A 92 6.51 10.72 2.10
CA HIS A 92 6.92 9.41 2.61
C HIS A 92 5.74 8.44 2.74
N GLN A 93 4.60 8.91 3.26
CA GLN A 93 3.37 8.12 3.36
C GLN A 93 2.87 7.68 1.98
N ASN A 94 2.79 8.60 1.01
CA ASN A 94 2.39 8.28 -0.36
C ASN A 94 3.33 7.26 -1.00
N LYS A 95 4.64 7.40 -0.79
CA LYS A 95 5.63 6.46 -1.33
C LYS A 95 5.53 5.06 -0.70
N LEU A 96 5.22 4.97 0.60
CA LEU A 96 4.97 3.69 1.24
C LEU A 96 3.69 3.05 0.69
N ALA A 97 2.59 3.81 0.61
CA ALA A 97 1.33 3.33 0.04
C ALA A 97 1.52 2.79 -1.39
N GLN A 98 2.22 3.55 -2.25
CA GLN A 98 2.51 3.13 -3.62
C GLN A 98 3.36 1.85 -3.69
N ARG A 99 4.32 1.67 -2.78
CA ARG A 99 5.12 0.42 -2.70
C ARG A 99 4.28 -0.77 -2.28
N PHE A 100 3.37 -0.60 -1.32
CA PHE A 100 2.43 -1.64 -0.93
C PHE A 100 1.52 -2.02 -2.10
N GLU A 101 0.97 -1.03 -2.80
CA GLU A 101 0.14 -1.26 -3.98
C GLU A 101 0.90 -2.02 -5.08
N GLN A 102 2.13 -1.59 -5.40
CA GLN A 102 2.98 -2.28 -6.38
C GLN A 102 3.27 -3.73 -5.99
N THR A 103 3.50 -3.99 -4.70
CA THR A 103 3.73 -5.35 -4.19
C THR A 103 2.48 -6.21 -4.32
N ALA A 104 1.32 -5.66 -3.98
CA ALA A 104 0.03 -6.33 -4.10
C ALA A 104 -0.34 -6.60 -5.57
N GLN A 105 -0.05 -5.66 -6.47
CA GLN A 105 -0.22 -5.82 -7.92
C GLN A 105 0.70 -6.91 -8.52
N ALA A 106 1.93 -7.05 -8.01
CA ALA A 106 2.90 -8.03 -8.47
C ALA A 106 2.72 -9.44 -7.87
N THR A 107 1.80 -9.62 -6.92
CA THR A 107 1.53 -10.92 -6.31
C THR A 107 0.96 -11.88 -7.37
N PRO A 108 1.50 -13.12 -7.51
CA PRO A 108 1.09 -14.06 -8.54
C PRO A 108 -0.33 -14.59 -8.33
N ASP A 109 -0.77 -14.71 -7.08
CA ASP A 109 -2.12 -15.09 -6.73
C ASP A 109 -3.08 -13.91 -6.98
N ALA A 110 -4.22 -14.19 -7.61
CA ALA A 110 -5.28 -13.21 -7.79
C ALA A 110 -5.78 -12.77 -6.41
N THR A 111 -5.73 -11.47 -6.14
CA THR A 111 -6.09 -10.89 -4.84
C THR A 111 -7.17 -9.84 -5.05
N ILE A 112 -8.28 -10.00 -4.35
CA ILE A 112 -9.48 -9.17 -4.49
C ILE A 112 -9.97 -8.79 -3.10
N VAL A 113 -10.21 -7.50 -2.88
CA VAL A 113 -10.91 -7.02 -1.68
C VAL A 113 -12.37 -6.85 -2.03
N ILE A 114 -13.25 -7.50 -1.27
CA ILE A 114 -14.70 -7.40 -1.41
C ILE A 114 -15.34 -6.78 -0.16
N GLY A 115 -16.36 -5.96 -0.37
CA GLY A 115 -17.18 -5.40 0.71
C GLY A 115 -18.12 -6.44 1.33
N GLN A 116 -18.86 -6.02 2.35
CA GLN A 116 -19.82 -6.86 3.10
C GLN A 116 -20.92 -7.48 2.21
N HIS A 117 -21.21 -6.88 1.05
CA HIS A 117 -22.24 -7.35 0.13
C HIS A 117 -21.65 -8.06 -1.10
N GLY A 118 -20.36 -8.40 -1.06
CA GLY A 118 -19.63 -9.03 -2.16
C GLY A 118 -19.30 -8.09 -3.32
N ASP A 119 -19.40 -6.78 -3.11
CA ASP A 119 -18.96 -5.74 -4.06
C ASP A 119 -17.43 -5.68 -4.16
N ILE A 120 -16.90 -5.63 -5.38
CA ILE A 120 -15.45 -5.53 -5.61
C ILE A 120 -14.98 -4.13 -5.24
N ARG A 121 -14.06 -4.01 -4.28
CA ARG A 121 -13.46 -2.73 -3.90
C ARG A 121 -12.09 -2.50 -4.51
N TRP A 122 -11.35 -3.58 -4.68
CA TRP A 122 -10.01 -3.55 -5.27
C TRP A 122 -9.63 -4.93 -5.80
N ALA A 123 -8.86 -4.96 -6.87
CA ALA A 123 -8.34 -6.19 -7.46
C ALA A 123 -6.93 -5.95 -8.03
N ASN A 124 -6.06 -6.94 -7.87
CA ASN A 124 -4.71 -6.90 -8.44
C ASN A 124 -4.67 -7.37 -9.90
N THR A 125 -3.52 -7.21 -10.57
CA THR A 125 -3.34 -7.61 -11.98
C THR A 125 -3.57 -9.11 -12.20
N ALA A 126 -3.24 -9.96 -11.23
CA ALA A 126 -3.49 -11.40 -11.33
C ALA A 126 -5.01 -11.74 -11.33
N ALA A 127 -5.83 -10.97 -10.62
CA ALA A 127 -7.28 -11.12 -10.65
C ALA A 127 -7.88 -10.76 -12.02
N GLU A 128 -7.28 -9.82 -12.74
CA GLU A 128 -7.66 -9.53 -14.13
C GLU A 128 -7.36 -10.73 -15.03
N ARG A 129 -6.20 -11.37 -14.85
CA ARG A 129 -5.78 -12.54 -15.63
C ARG A 129 -6.64 -13.78 -15.37
N TYR A 130 -6.85 -14.13 -14.11
CA TYR A 130 -7.51 -15.40 -13.75
C TYR A 130 -9.02 -15.30 -13.61
N ILE A 131 -9.57 -14.14 -13.25
CA ILE A 131 -11.01 -13.97 -12.99
C ILE A 131 -11.66 -13.04 -14.03
N GLY A 132 -10.86 -12.26 -14.78
CA GLY A 132 -11.38 -11.37 -15.82
C GLY A 132 -11.94 -10.06 -15.28
N ILE A 133 -11.57 -9.68 -14.06
CA ILE A 133 -11.96 -8.40 -13.46
C ILE A 133 -11.27 -7.28 -14.24
N ARG A 134 -12.00 -6.23 -14.61
CA ARG A 134 -11.41 -5.02 -15.21
C ARG A 134 -11.29 -3.93 -14.17
N ASN A 135 -10.07 -3.55 -13.80
CA ASN A 135 -9.85 -2.41 -12.90
C ASN A 135 -9.59 -1.13 -13.72
N PRO A 136 -10.34 -0.02 -13.54
CA PRO A 136 -11.36 0.25 -12.51
C PRO A 136 -12.83 -0.03 -12.92
N GLY A 137 -13.07 -0.57 -14.12
CA GLY A 137 -14.43 -0.69 -14.69
C GLY A 137 -15.43 -1.55 -13.91
N ASP A 138 -14.97 -2.58 -13.19
CA ASP A 138 -15.82 -3.51 -12.45
C ASP A 138 -15.79 -3.25 -10.92
N ILE A 139 -15.22 -2.12 -10.47
CA ILE A 139 -15.29 -1.68 -9.06
C ILE A 139 -16.75 -1.37 -8.69
N GLY A 140 -17.18 -1.85 -7.53
CA GLY A 140 -18.55 -1.72 -7.01
C GLY A 140 -19.52 -2.78 -7.55
N VAL A 141 -19.11 -3.57 -8.53
CA VAL A 141 -19.91 -4.69 -9.06
C VAL A 141 -19.77 -5.89 -8.12
N ARG A 142 -20.83 -6.68 -7.96
CA ARG A 142 -20.78 -7.91 -7.19
C ARG A 142 -19.92 -8.97 -7.88
N LEU A 143 -19.00 -9.57 -7.13
CA LEU A 143 -18.08 -10.59 -7.66
C LEU A 143 -18.82 -11.82 -8.22
N THR A 144 -19.97 -12.17 -7.66
CA THR A 144 -20.85 -13.25 -8.12
C THR A 144 -21.47 -13.02 -9.51
N ASN A 145 -21.44 -11.79 -10.03
CA ASN A 145 -21.88 -11.52 -11.41
C ASN A 145 -20.84 -11.96 -12.45
N LEU A 146 -19.56 -12.00 -12.04
CA LEU A 146 -18.43 -12.37 -12.90
C LEU A 146 -18.22 -13.89 -12.86
N ILE A 147 -18.24 -14.48 -11.65
CA ILE A 147 -18.11 -15.92 -11.47
C ILE A 147 -19.51 -16.53 -11.33
N ARG A 148 -20.01 -17.09 -12.42
CA ARG A 148 -21.35 -17.72 -12.49
C ARG A 148 -21.30 -19.19 -12.03
N ASP A 149 -20.83 -19.40 -10.82
CA ASP A 149 -20.78 -20.72 -10.20
C ASP A 149 -21.70 -20.74 -8.95
N PRO A 150 -22.70 -21.65 -8.89
CA PRO A 150 -23.61 -21.74 -7.75
C PRO A 150 -22.92 -22.04 -6.41
N GLU A 151 -21.87 -22.87 -6.40
CA GLU A 151 -21.12 -23.19 -5.20
C GLU A 151 -20.30 -21.98 -4.76
N PHE A 152 -19.72 -21.23 -5.70
CA PHE A 152 -19.05 -19.97 -5.41
C PHE A 152 -20.01 -18.93 -4.79
N ALA A 153 -21.22 -18.79 -5.35
CA ALA A 153 -22.22 -17.87 -4.81
C ALA A 153 -22.61 -18.25 -3.37
N GLN A 154 -22.74 -19.55 -3.06
CA GLN A 154 -22.97 -20.01 -1.70
C GLN A 154 -21.78 -19.74 -0.80
N PHE A 155 -20.55 -19.97 -1.28
CA PHE A 155 -19.31 -19.69 -0.56
C PHE A 155 -19.18 -18.22 -0.14
N ILE A 156 -19.50 -17.28 -1.03
CA ILE A 156 -19.52 -15.84 -0.70
C ILE A 156 -20.57 -15.52 0.37
N ASN A 157 -21.77 -16.11 0.29
CA ASN A 157 -22.87 -15.82 1.21
C ASN A 157 -22.73 -16.50 2.58
N GLN A 158 -22.05 -17.65 2.65
CA GLN A 158 -21.83 -18.41 3.87
C GLN A 158 -20.47 -18.09 4.54
N ALA A 159 -19.89 -16.94 4.18
CA ALA A 159 -18.55 -16.49 4.55
C ALA A 159 -18.17 -16.88 5.99
N SER A 160 -17.48 -18.01 6.08
CA SER A 160 -16.92 -18.55 7.32
C SER A 160 -15.42 -18.22 7.28
N ALA A 161 -14.85 -17.83 8.42
CA ALA A 161 -13.44 -17.49 8.46
C ALA A 161 -12.59 -18.68 7.95
N ASP A 162 -11.70 -18.39 6.99
CA ASP A 162 -10.69 -19.32 6.46
C ASP A 162 -11.22 -20.51 5.64
N SER A 163 -12.39 -20.36 5.02
CA SER A 163 -12.91 -21.34 4.06
C SER A 163 -12.22 -21.21 2.69
N SER A 164 -12.15 -22.33 1.97
CA SER A 164 -11.68 -22.38 0.58
C SER A 164 -12.54 -23.27 -0.30
N ILE A 165 -12.65 -22.92 -1.57
CA ILE A 165 -13.37 -23.68 -2.60
C ILE A 165 -12.49 -23.81 -3.86
N ASN A 166 -12.64 -24.92 -4.60
CA ASN A 166 -12.02 -25.08 -5.91
C ASN A 166 -13.05 -24.77 -6.99
N ILE A 167 -12.70 -23.86 -7.89
CA ILE A 167 -13.53 -23.50 -9.04
C ILE A 167 -12.68 -23.51 -10.30
N ASN A 168 -13.32 -23.53 -11.47
CA ASN A 168 -12.64 -23.23 -12.72
C ASN A 168 -12.58 -21.72 -12.93
N SER A 169 -11.52 -21.24 -13.58
CA SER A 169 -11.43 -19.85 -13.97
C SER A 169 -12.59 -19.49 -14.92
N PRO A 170 -13.26 -18.34 -14.74
CA PRO A 170 -14.28 -17.86 -15.67
C PRO A 170 -13.69 -17.38 -17.01
N VAL A 171 -12.37 -17.15 -17.07
CA VAL A 171 -11.66 -16.71 -18.28
C VAL A 171 -11.15 -17.90 -19.09
N ASP A 172 -10.62 -18.92 -18.42
CA ASP A 172 -10.09 -20.13 -19.04
C ASP A 172 -10.53 -21.38 -18.28
N SER A 173 -11.34 -22.22 -18.92
CA SER A 173 -11.86 -23.45 -18.32
C SER A 173 -10.80 -24.49 -17.97
N ASN A 174 -9.60 -24.41 -18.57
CA ASN A 174 -8.49 -25.32 -18.26
C ASN A 174 -7.69 -24.90 -17.02
N THR A 175 -7.94 -23.70 -16.51
CA THR A 175 -7.29 -23.20 -15.31
C THR A 175 -8.16 -23.48 -14.09
N HIS A 176 -7.63 -24.24 -13.14
CA HIS A 176 -8.28 -24.55 -11.87
C HIS A 176 -7.76 -23.62 -10.77
N LEU A 177 -8.69 -22.97 -10.07
CA LEU A 177 -8.39 -22.00 -9.03
C LEU A 177 -8.83 -22.53 -7.67
N ASN A 178 -7.92 -22.51 -6.69
CA ASN A 178 -8.30 -22.58 -5.29
C ASN A 178 -8.55 -21.18 -4.78
N VAL A 179 -9.80 -20.90 -4.42
CA VAL A 179 -10.24 -19.62 -3.88
C VAL A 179 -10.34 -19.72 -2.37
N ARG A 180 -9.69 -18.82 -1.64
CA ARG A 180 -9.76 -18.70 -0.19
C ARG A 180 -10.28 -17.32 0.19
N MET A 181 -11.08 -17.27 1.25
CA MET A 181 -11.59 -16.02 1.82
C MET A 181 -11.12 -15.87 3.26
N VAL A 182 -10.56 -14.70 3.58
CA VAL A 182 -10.17 -14.33 4.94
C VAL A 182 -10.75 -12.96 5.32
N PRO A 183 -11.15 -12.75 6.58
CA PRO A 183 -11.61 -11.44 7.04
C PRO A 183 -10.46 -10.43 6.97
N TYR A 184 -10.74 -9.21 6.51
CA TYR A 184 -9.73 -8.16 6.35
C TYR A 184 -9.90 -7.02 7.36
N ARG A 185 -10.91 -6.14 7.19
CA ARG A 185 -11.23 -5.01 8.07
C ARG A 185 -12.69 -4.61 7.94
N ASP A 186 -13.32 -4.16 9.03
CA ASP A 186 -14.65 -3.53 9.02
C ASP A 186 -15.74 -4.32 8.25
N GLY A 187 -15.67 -5.66 8.30
CA GLY A 187 -16.58 -6.56 7.60
C GLY A 187 -16.26 -6.77 6.11
N GLU A 188 -15.14 -6.23 5.61
CA GLU A 188 -14.57 -6.57 4.31
C GLU A 188 -13.84 -7.90 4.37
N TYR A 189 -13.79 -8.57 3.21
CA TYR A 189 -13.11 -9.83 3.04
C TYR A 189 -12.02 -9.70 1.98
N LEU A 190 -10.90 -10.36 2.23
CA LEU A 190 -9.83 -10.56 1.26
C LEU A 190 -10.01 -11.94 0.64
N LEU A 191 -10.18 -11.97 -0.67
CA LEU A 191 -10.30 -13.17 -1.47
C LEU A 191 -9.03 -13.38 -2.27
N THR A 192 -8.43 -14.55 -2.13
CA THR A 192 -7.26 -14.96 -2.91
C THR A 192 -7.63 -16.14 -3.79
N ALA A 193 -7.20 -16.12 -5.05
CA ALA A 193 -7.38 -17.23 -5.98
C ALA A 193 -6.02 -17.65 -6.54
N ARG A 194 -5.63 -18.89 -6.25
CA ARG A 194 -4.36 -19.48 -6.68
C ARG A 194 -4.61 -20.52 -7.76
N ASP A 195 -3.82 -20.46 -8.82
CA ASP A 195 -3.78 -21.52 -9.83
C ASP A 195 -3.21 -22.82 -9.23
N ILE A 196 -4.02 -23.87 -9.21
CA ILE A 196 -3.67 -25.22 -8.74
C ILE A 196 -3.64 -26.24 -9.89
N SER A 197 -3.66 -25.80 -11.14
CA SER A 197 -3.70 -26.67 -12.33
C SER A 197 -2.48 -27.58 -12.41
N GLU A 198 -1.29 -27.09 -12.06
CA GLU A 198 -0.08 -27.93 -11.98
C GLU A 198 -0.16 -28.97 -10.87
N LEU A 199 -0.71 -28.60 -9.72
CA LEU A 199 -0.91 -29.52 -8.60
C LEU A 199 -1.87 -30.65 -8.98
N ILE A 200 -2.98 -30.31 -9.66
CA ILE A 200 -3.96 -31.27 -10.15
C ILE A 200 -3.32 -32.19 -11.20
N ARG A 201 -2.58 -31.65 -12.17
CA ARG A 201 -1.88 -32.44 -13.21
C ARG A 201 -0.86 -33.40 -12.60
N ALA A 202 -0.11 -32.96 -11.59
CA ALA A 202 0.86 -33.81 -10.90
C ALA A 202 0.17 -34.96 -10.13
N ASP A 203 -0.94 -34.69 -9.43
CA ASP A 203 -1.67 -35.76 -8.72
C ASP A 203 -2.33 -36.74 -9.70
N ALA A 204 -2.83 -36.27 -10.84
CA ALA A 204 -3.34 -37.13 -11.92
C ALA A 204 -2.24 -38.05 -12.47
N MET A 205 -1.09 -37.51 -12.86
CA MET A 205 0.05 -38.30 -13.36
C MET A 205 0.52 -39.34 -12.34
N ARG A 206 0.52 -38.99 -11.05
CA ARG A 206 0.86 -39.94 -9.97
C ARG A 206 -0.12 -41.09 -9.90
N ARG A 207 -1.43 -40.81 -9.98
CA ARG A 207 -2.48 -41.85 -9.96
C ARG A 207 -2.38 -42.77 -11.18
N ASP A 208 -2.16 -42.20 -12.37
CA ASP A 208 -2.01 -42.95 -13.62
C ASP A 208 -0.78 -43.86 -13.56
N PHE A 209 0.34 -43.37 -13.02
CA PHE A 209 1.53 -44.18 -12.80
C PHE A 209 1.27 -45.37 -11.87
N ILE A 210 0.62 -45.14 -10.73
CA ILE A 210 0.29 -46.20 -9.78
C ILE A 210 -0.66 -47.23 -10.42
N SER A 211 -1.65 -46.75 -11.17
CA SER A 211 -2.60 -47.62 -11.88
C SER A 211 -1.87 -48.48 -12.92
N ASN A 212 -1.04 -47.88 -13.77
CA ASN A 212 -0.28 -48.58 -14.79
C ASN A 212 0.69 -49.61 -14.19
N ALA A 213 1.45 -49.24 -13.16
CA ALA A 213 2.33 -50.17 -12.46
C ALA A 213 1.54 -51.34 -11.84
N SER A 214 0.36 -51.07 -11.28
CA SER A 214 -0.50 -52.12 -10.73
C SER A 214 -0.99 -53.09 -11.80
N HIS A 215 -1.37 -52.60 -12.98
CA HIS A 215 -1.79 -53.43 -14.10
C HIS A 215 -0.63 -54.24 -14.70
N GLU A 216 0.55 -53.65 -14.84
CA GLU A 216 1.74 -54.32 -15.38
C GLU A 216 2.32 -55.37 -14.43
N LEU A 217 2.13 -55.22 -13.11
CA LEU A 217 2.55 -56.22 -12.12
C LEU A 217 1.56 -57.38 -11.95
N LYS A 218 0.26 -57.12 -12.12
CA LYS A 218 -0.80 -58.14 -11.92
C LYS A 218 -0.68 -59.28 -12.93
N THR A 219 -0.46 -58.95 -14.19
CA THR A 219 -0.36 -59.93 -15.30
C THR A 219 0.79 -60.94 -15.12
N PRO A 220 2.06 -60.53 -14.92
CA PRO A 220 3.16 -61.47 -14.72
C PRO A 220 3.04 -62.25 -13.41
N LEU A 221 2.48 -61.65 -12.35
CA LEU A 221 2.26 -62.36 -11.09
C LEU A 221 1.24 -63.48 -11.26
N THR A 222 0.14 -63.23 -12.00
CA THR A 222 -0.85 -64.28 -12.31
C THR A 222 -0.23 -65.41 -13.14
N VAL A 223 0.63 -65.10 -14.10
CA VAL A 223 1.37 -66.12 -14.86
C VAL A 223 2.30 -66.93 -13.96
N MET A 224 3.05 -66.29 -13.06
CA MET A 224 3.92 -66.99 -12.11
C MET A 224 3.14 -67.87 -11.13
N MET A 225 2.00 -67.39 -10.63
CA MET A 225 1.11 -68.19 -9.79
C MET A 225 0.56 -69.40 -10.56
N GLY A 226 0.18 -69.25 -11.83
CA GLY A 226 -0.24 -70.37 -12.67
C GLY A 226 0.86 -71.42 -12.89
N TYR A 227 2.12 -71.00 -13.03
CA TYR A 227 3.24 -71.94 -13.10
C TYR A 227 3.50 -72.67 -11.78
N LEU A 228 3.39 -71.98 -10.64
CA LEU A 228 3.51 -72.60 -9.32
C LEU A 228 2.38 -73.61 -9.06
N GLU A 229 1.15 -73.26 -9.44
CA GLU A 229 -0.01 -74.15 -9.32
C GLU A 229 0.14 -75.40 -10.20
N LEU A 230 0.73 -75.27 -11.39
CA LEU A 230 1.05 -76.42 -12.25
C LEU A 230 2.07 -77.36 -11.59
N LEU A 231 3.13 -76.79 -10.99
CA LEU A 231 4.17 -77.56 -10.29
C LEU A 231 3.65 -78.25 -9.02
N GLU A 232 2.75 -77.61 -8.27
CA GLU A 232 2.09 -78.25 -7.11
C GLU A 232 1.07 -79.31 -7.52
N SER A 233 0.49 -79.19 -8.72
CA SER A 233 -0.50 -80.14 -9.24
C SER A 233 0.08 -81.42 -9.85
N GLU A 234 1.40 -81.51 -10.08
CA GLU A 234 2.06 -82.77 -10.44
C GLU A 234 2.08 -83.70 -9.21
N PRO A 235 1.26 -84.77 -9.19
CA PRO A 235 1.30 -85.74 -8.11
C PRO A 235 2.60 -86.51 -8.27
N GLY A 236 3.39 -86.57 -7.20
CA GLY A 236 4.74 -87.14 -7.14
C GLY A 236 4.97 -88.26 -8.15
N ILE A 237 5.90 -88.02 -9.06
CA ILE A 237 6.47 -89.05 -9.93
C ILE A 237 6.98 -90.13 -8.98
N ALA A 238 6.27 -91.26 -8.94
CA ALA A 238 6.66 -92.43 -8.18
C ALA A 238 8.05 -92.86 -8.65
N GLU A 239 9.00 -92.87 -7.73
CA GLU A 239 10.32 -93.47 -7.91
C GLU A 239 10.13 -95.00 -8.06
N ASP A 240 10.48 -95.53 -9.24
CA ASP A 240 10.74 -96.96 -9.49
C ASP A 240 12.16 -97.34 -9.05
#